data_AF-A0A965UWD1-F1
#
_entry.id   AF-A0A965UWD1-F1
#
_cell.length_a   1.000
_cell.length_b   1.000
_cell.length_c   1.000
_cell.angle_alpha   90.00
_cell.angle_beta   90.00
_cell.angle_gamma   90.00
#
_symmetry.space_group_name_H-M   'P 1'
#
loop_
_entity.id
_entity.type
_entity.pdbx_description
1 polymer ?
#
loop_
_entity_poly.entity_id
_entity_poly.type
_entity_poly.pdbx_seq_one_letter_code
_entity_poly.pdbx_strand_id
1 'polypeptide(L)'
;MPKKKAAPKTSILVVCSDLHCGSSVGLMPPDSENLAGNTIGFGKNKHQEWLWECWQNALGQVATIAAGDPYAVLVNGDATEGIHHRSPEVVASLIENHCTMAAEALRPLTSKAAATFITKGTECHTHNVETYLAKLIGAQDEVAREKWLINIHGCAVDATHHIGATSRAYLEASALSITLGNARLNSVRAGHPVAQVYLRAHRHCGGVYSDGS
;
A
#
# COMPACT_ATOMS: atom_id res chain seq x y z
N MET A 1 -5.70 -16.94 -26.01
CA MET A 1 -5.40 -16.01 -24.90
C MET A 1 -6.33 -16.35 -23.74
N PRO A 2 -5.83 -16.60 -22.51
CA PRO A 2 -6.71 -16.82 -21.37
C PRO A 2 -7.49 -15.53 -21.11
N LYS A 3 -8.82 -15.64 -20.98
CA LYS A 3 -9.70 -14.50 -20.67
C LYS A 3 -9.29 -13.96 -19.29
N LYS A 4 -8.82 -12.71 -19.21
CA LYS A 4 -8.67 -12.00 -17.93
C LYS A 4 -10.02 -12.07 -17.21
N LYS A 5 -10.07 -12.64 -16.00
CA LYS A 5 -11.27 -12.59 -15.16
C LYS A 5 -11.65 -11.11 -15.01
N ALA A 6 -12.89 -10.77 -15.35
CA ALA A 6 -13.41 -9.44 -15.06
C ALA A 6 -13.36 -9.24 -13.55
N ALA A 7 -12.76 -8.13 -13.10
CA ALA A 7 -12.74 -7.82 -11.68
C ALA A 7 -14.20 -7.72 -11.18
N PRO A 8 -14.54 -8.37 -10.05
CA PRO A 8 -15.87 -8.25 -9.46
C PRO A 8 -16.22 -6.77 -9.22
N LYS A 9 -17.50 -6.42 -9.38
CA LYS A 9 -18.00 -5.06 -9.10
C LYS A 9 -17.95 -4.81 -7.58
N THR A 10 -16.84 -4.28 -7.10
CA THR A 10 -16.68 -3.84 -5.71
C THR A 10 -17.09 -2.38 -5.56
N SER A 11 -17.85 -2.06 -4.51
CA SER A 11 -18.23 -0.70 -4.11
C SER A 11 -17.20 -0.05 -3.18
N ILE A 12 -16.38 -0.86 -2.52
CA ILE A 12 -15.42 -0.43 -1.51
C ILE A 12 -13.99 -0.69 -2.01
N LEU A 13 -13.12 0.31 -1.85
CA LEU A 13 -11.68 0.18 -2.02
C LEU A 13 -11.00 0.44 -0.68
N VAL A 14 -10.37 -0.59 -0.13
CA VAL A 14 -9.53 -0.49 1.06
C VAL A 14 -8.11 -0.15 0.63
N VAL A 15 -7.53 0.90 1.19
CA VAL A 15 -6.19 1.37 0.82
C VAL A 15 -5.29 1.32 2.04
N CYS A 16 -4.11 0.72 1.88
CA CYS A 16 -3.03 0.74 2.87
C CYS A 16 -1.72 1.07 2.15
N SER A 17 -0.72 1.58 2.86
CA SER A 17 0.55 2.03 2.29
C SER A 17 1.62 2.12 3.36
N ASP A 18 2.90 2.17 2.94
CA ASP A 18 4.03 2.50 3.81
C ASP A 18 4.09 1.60 5.05
N LEU A 19 3.88 0.29 4.85
CA LEU A 19 3.93 -0.68 5.94
C LEU A 19 5.36 -0.89 6.42
N HIS A 20 6.34 -0.71 5.52
CA HIS A 20 7.78 -0.82 5.82
C HIS A 20 8.13 -2.10 6.59
N CYS A 21 7.47 -3.22 6.24
CA CYS A 21 7.72 -4.49 6.92
C CYS A 21 9.18 -4.90 6.76
N GLY A 22 9.82 -5.27 7.87
CA GLY A 22 11.26 -5.51 7.95
C GLY A 22 12.07 -4.41 8.62
N SER A 23 11.47 -3.24 8.87
CA SER A 23 12.06 -2.17 9.69
C SER A 23 11.72 -2.32 11.17
N SER A 24 12.61 -1.86 12.05
CA SER A 24 12.38 -1.84 13.50
C SER A 24 11.33 -0.82 13.93
N VAL A 25 10.97 0.09 13.03
CA VAL A 25 9.87 1.06 13.19
C VAL A 25 8.73 0.82 12.21
N GLY A 26 8.80 -0.24 11.41
CA GLY A 26 7.75 -0.66 10.48
C GLY A 26 6.79 -1.68 11.09
N LEU A 27 5.73 -2.00 10.35
CA LEU A 27 4.75 -2.98 10.77
C LEU A 27 5.36 -4.38 10.80
N MET A 28 5.11 -5.14 11.87
CA MET A 28 5.60 -6.51 12.02
C MET A 28 4.52 -7.38 12.65
N PRO A 29 4.17 -8.55 12.06
CA PRO A 29 3.37 -9.56 12.74
C PRO A 29 4.06 -10.10 13.99
N PRO A 30 3.32 -10.43 15.06
CA PRO A 30 3.88 -10.86 16.35
C PRO A 30 4.62 -12.20 16.27
N ASP A 31 4.25 -13.06 15.32
CA ASP A 31 4.79 -14.41 15.16
C ASP A 31 5.75 -14.52 13.95
N SER A 32 6.35 -13.40 13.55
CA SER A 32 7.30 -13.38 12.42
C SER A 32 8.50 -14.29 12.66
N GLU A 33 8.94 -15.08 11.69
CA GLU A 33 10.06 -16.02 11.86
C GLU A 33 11.40 -15.48 11.31
N ASN A 34 12.50 -15.91 11.92
CA ASN A 34 13.83 -15.76 11.34
C ASN A 34 14.20 -16.95 10.44
N LEU A 35 15.37 -16.87 9.80
CA LEU A 35 15.87 -17.93 8.91
C LEU A 35 16.00 -19.32 9.55
N ALA A 36 16.21 -19.37 10.86
CA ALA A 36 16.31 -20.63 11.60
C ALA A 36 14.92 -21.15 12.03
N GLY A 37 13.83 -20.52 11.60
CA GLY A 37 12.46 -20.86 11.99
C GLY A 37 12.11 -20.47 13.43
N ASN A 38 12.91 -19.61 14.08
CA ASN A 38 12.58 -19.12 15.40
C ASN A 38 11.66 -17.91 15.28
N THR A 39 10.60 -17.89 16.07
CA THR A 39 9.70 -16.74 16.20
C THR A 39 10.44 -15.53 16.79
N ILE A 40 10.34 -14.41 16.11
CA ILE A 40 10.76 -13.07 16.51
C ILE A 40 9.51 -12.28 16.90
N GLY A 41 9.27 -12.17 18.21
CA GLY A 41 8.27 -11.25 18.75
C GLY A 41 8.81 -9.83 18.92
N PHE A 42 7.97 -8.92 19.40
CA PHE A 42 8.33 -7.50 19.61
C PHE A 42 9.42 -7.28 20.67
N GLY A 43 9.59 -8.21 21.62
CA GLY A 43 10.53 -8.05 22.73
C GLY A 43 10.22 -6.79 23.55
N LYS A 44 11.13 -5.82 23.55
CA LYS A 44 10.96 -4.51 24.21
C LYS A 44 10.51 -3.39 23.25
N ASN A 45 10.23 -3.70 21.98
CA ASN A 45 9.84 -2.73 20.97
C ASN A 45 8.37 -2.32 21.12
N LYS A 46 8.12 -1.31 21.97
CA LYS A 46 6.79 -0.76 22.21
C LYS A 46 6.20 -0.05 20.99
N HIS A 47 7.02 0.40 20.05
CA HIS A 47 6.54 1.02 18.82
C HIS A 47 5.90 0.01 17.88
N GLN A 48 6.53 -1.15 17.65
CA GLN A 48 5.96 -2.22 16.83
C GLN A 48 4.70 -2.83 17.46
N GLU A 49 4.69 -3.01 18.78
CA GLU A 49 3.51 -3.47 19.52
C GLU A 49 2.32 -2.53 19.29
N TRP A 50 2.53 -1.22 19.49
CA TRP A 50 1.50 -0.20 19.24
C TRP A 50 1.06 -0.12 17.77
N LEU A 51 2.00 -0.18 16.82
CA LEU A 51 1.67 -0.19 15.38
C LEU A 51 0.82 -1.40 15.01
N TRP A 52 1.14 -2.58 15.57
CA TRP A 52 0.36 -3.79 15.35
C TRP A 52 -1.06 -3.66 15.93
N GLU A 53 -1.21 -3.09 17.12
CA GLU A 53 -2.53 -2.78 17.69
C GLU A 53 -3.34 -1.84 16.79
N CYS A 54 -2.71 -0.76 16.28
CA CYS A 54 -3.33 0.13 15.31
C CYS A 54 -3.76 -0.59 14.03
N TRP A 55 -2.91 -1.51 13.53
CA TRP A 55 -3.23 -2.33 12.37
C TRP A 55 -4.44 -3.24 12.62
N GLN A 56 -4.47 -3.95 13.75
CA GLN A 56 -5.60 -4.80 14.13
C GLN A 56 -6.90 -3.98 14.25
N ASN A 57 -6.83 -2.78 14.84
CA ASN A 57 -7.97 -1.88 14.92
C ASN A 57 -8.45 -1.45 13.53
N ALA A 58 -7.55 -1.13 12.61
CA ALA A 58 -7.89 -0.78 11.23
C ALA A 58 -8.54 -1.97 10.49
N LEU A 59 -8.04 -3.20 10.68
CA LEU A 59 -8.68 -4.41 10.13
C LEU A 59 -10.11 -4.60 10.67
N GLY A 60 -10.32 -4.33 11.96
CA GLY A 60 -11.65 -4.33 12.58
C GLY A 60 -12.58 -3.29 11.93
N GLN A 61 -12.09 -2.06 11.74
CA GLN A 61 -12.86 -1.00 11.06
C GLN A 61 -13.24 -1.38 9.64
N VAL A 62 -12.31 -1.96 8.86
CA VAL A 62 -12.60 -2.45 7.51
C VAL A 62 -13.70 -3.50 7.54
N ALA A 63 -13.64 -4.47 8.47
CA ALA A 63 -14.68 -5.48 8.60
C ALA A 63 -16.05 -4.87 8.94
N THR A 64 -16.09 -3.86 9.82
CA THR A 64 -17.32 -3.12 10.16
C THR A 64 -17.86 -2.33 8.97
N ILE A 65 -17.01 -1.61 8.24
CA ILE A 65 -17.42 -0.78 7.08
C ILE A 65 -17.88 -1.65 5.92
N ALA A 66 -17.16 -2.74 5.64
CA ALA A 66 -17.53 -3.67 4.59
C ALA A 66 -18.82 -4.42 4.94
N ALA A 67 -19.04 -4.78 6.21
CA ALA A 67 -20.26 -5.46 6.67
C ALA A 67 -20.63 -6.72 5.86
N GLY A 68 -19.64 -7.40 5.27
CA GLY A 68 -19.83 -8.57 4.39
C GLY A 68 -19.87 -8.25 2.89
N ASP A 69 -19.94 -6.96 2.51
CA ASP A 69 -19.88 -6.54 1.11
C ASP A 69 -18.50 -6.80 0.50
N PRO A 70 -18.43 -7.18 -0.79
CA PRO A 70 -17.17 -7.33 -1.50
C PRO A 70 -16.40 -6.01 -1.62
N TYR A 71 -15.12 -6.04 -1.25
CA TYR A 71 -14.20 -4.91 -1.41
C TYR A 71 -12.97 -5.30 -2.24
N ALA A 72 -12.34 -4.30 -2.83
CA ALA A 72 -11.00 -4.40 -3.40
C ALA A 72 -9.97 -3.85 -2.41
N VAL A 73 -8.72 -4.30 -2.53
CA VAL A 73 -7.58 -3.80 -1.75
C VAL A 73 -6.58 -3.14 -2.68
N LEU A 74 -6.05 -1.99 -2.28
CA LEU A 74 -4.88 -1.37 -2.86
C LEU A 74 -3.78 -1.27 -1.79
N VAL A 75 -2.65 -1.93 -2.05
CA VAL A 75 -1.39 -1.74 -1.33
C VAL A 75 -0.61 -0.67 -2.07
N ASN A 76 -0.60 0.56 -1.57
CA ASN A 76 -0.10 1.72 -2.31
C ASN A 76 1.40 1.96 -2.13
N GLY A 77 2.22 0.92 -2.29
CA GLY A 77 3.69 0.99 -2.25
C GLY A 77 4.29 1.04 -0.85
N ASP A 78 5.61 0.85 -0.81
CA ASP A 78 6.46 0.78 0.38
C ASP A 78 5.92 -0.23 1.43
N ALA A 79 5.42 -1.37 0.94
CA ALA A 79 4.92 -2.44 1.80
C ALA A 79 6.07 -3.18 2.53
N THR A 80 7.28 -3.13 1.97
CA THR A 80 8.49 -3.74 2.51
C THR A 80 9.57 -2.70 2.69
N GLU A 81 10.38 -2.81 3.73
CA GLU A 81 11.48 -1.86 4.00
C GLU A 81 12.57 -1.93 2.93
N GLY A 82 12.85 -3.07 2.28
CA GLY A 82 14.03 -3.15 1.42
C GLY A 82 15.36 -3.15 2.18
N ILE A 83 16.46 -3.05 1.41
CA ILE A 83 17.81 -2.85 1.96
C ILE A 83 18.36 -1.57 1.34
N HIS A 84 18.15 -0.44 2.01
CA HIS A 84 18.72 0.84 1.60
C HIS A 84 19.19 1.65 2.80
N HIS A 85 20.16 2.53 2.55
CA HIS A 85 20.83 3.43 3.50
C HIS A 85 21.83 2.85 4.52
N ARG A 86 22.21 1.57 4.48
CA ARG A 86 23.06 0.97 5.55
C ARG A 86 22.48 1.27 6.95
N SER A 87 21.16 1.40 7.05
CA SER A 87 20.49 1.75 8.30
C SER A 87 20.62 0.56 9.28
N PRO A 88 21.02 0.80 10.53
CA PRO A 88 21.10 -0.25 11.56
C PRO A 88 19.71 -0.77 12.01
N GLU A 89 18.63 -0.22 11.45
CA GLU A 89 17.25 -0.43 11.87
C GLU A 89 16.52 -1.56 11.12
N VAL A 90 17.24 -2.36 10.33
CA VAL A 90 16.69 -3.53 9.62
C VAL A 90 16.54 -4.70 10.60
N VAL A 91 15.31 -5.18 10.78
CA VAL A 91 14.97 -6.32 11.66
C VAL A 91 15.32 -7.66 11.02
N ALA A 92 15.29 -7.74 9.68
CA ALA A 92 15.69 -8.92 8.93
C ALA A 92 16.65 -8.55 7.80
N SER A 93 17.87 -9.06 7.82
CA SER A 93 18.87 -8.80 6.79
C SER A 93 18.51 -9.28 5.38
N LEU A 94 17.43 -10.07 5.24
CA LEU A 94 16.99 -10.66 3.98
C LEU A 94 15.62 -10.13 3.57
N ILE A 95 15.53 -9.80 2.30
CA ILE A 95 14.36 -9.19 1.68
C ILE A 95 13.15 -10.13 1.64
N GLU A 96 13.38 -11.43 1.60
CA GLU A 96 12.35 -12.45 1.63
C GLU A 96 11.55 -12.41 2.94
N ASN A 97 12.22 -12.14 4.07
CA ASN A 97 11.56 -12.01 5.36
C ASN A 97 10.65 -10.78 5.40
N HIS A 98 11.06 -9.68 4.75
CA HIS A 98 10.25 -8.47 4.65
C HIS A 98 8.95 -8.76 3.89
N CYS A 99 9.05 -9.51 2.78
CA CYS A 99 7.88 -9.94 2.02
C CYS A 99 6.99 -10.90 2.79
N THR A 100 7.55 -11.85 3.54
CA THR A 100 6.77 -12.77 4.38
C THR A 100 6.00 -12.01 5.45
N MET A 101 6.67 -11.09 6.16
CA MET A 101 6.05 -10.22 7.16
C MET A 101 4.92 -9.37 6.55
N ALA A 102 5.18 -8.72 5.41
CA ALA A 102 4.16 -7.94 4.69
C ALA A 102 2.98 -8.80 4.24
N ALA A 103 3.26 -9.98 3.66
CA ALA A 103 2.24 -10.89 3.19
C ALA A 103 1.36 -11.39 4.34
N GLU A 104 1.94 -11.71 5.48
CA GLU A 104 1.21 -12.11 6.69
C GLU A 104 0.35 -10.98 7.23
N ALA A 105 0.90 -9.77 7.35
CA ALA A 105 0.15 -8.58 7.80
C ALA A 105 -1.04 -8.25 6.87
N LEU A 106 -0.86 -8.42 5.56
CA LEU A 106 -1.86 -8.11 4.53
C LEU A 106 -2.91 -9.22 4.33
N ARG A 107 -2.59 -10.48 4.66
CA ARG A 107 -3.45 -11.65 4.41
C ARG A 107 -4.88 -11.50 4.95
N PRO A 108 -5.12 -10.92 6.14
CA PRO A 108 -6.48 -10.70 6.65
C PRO A 108 -7.37 -9.84 5.73
N LEU A 109 -6.78 -8.94 4.95
CA LEU A 109 -7.48 -8.13 3.93
C LEU A 109 -7.54 -8.87 2.59
N THR A 110 -6.38 -9.28 2.07
CA THR A 110 -6.28 -9.75 0.68
C THR A 110 -6.96 -11.08 0.43
N SER A 111 -7.06 -11.95 1.44
CA SER A 111 -7.76 -13.25 1.34
C SER A 111 -9.28 -13.11 1.19
N LYS A 112 -9.85 -12.00 1.65
CA LYS A 112 -11.29 -11.69 1.56
C LYS A 112 -11.59 -10.70 0.43
N ALA A 113 -10.56 -10.08 -0.13
CA ALA A 113 -10.69 -9.10 -1.19
C ALA A 113 -11.12 -9.76 -2.50
N ALA A 114 -12.01 -9.09 -3.21
CA ALA A 114 -12.48 -9.52 -4.50
C ALA A 114 -11.44 -9.24 -5.61
N ALA A 115 -10.56 -8.27 -5.37
CA ALA A 115 -9.34 -8.00 -6.13
C ALA A 115 -8.32 -7.28 -5.24
N THR A 116 -7.03 -7.54 -5.46
CA THR A 116 -5.92 -6.87 -4.77
C THR A 116 -5.01 -6.21 -5.79
N PHE A 117 -4.64 -4.96 -5.60
CA PHE A 117 -3.74 -4.19 -6.45
C PHE A 117 -2.54 -3.74 -5.62
N ILE A 118 -1.37 -3.62 -6.26
CA ILE A 118 -0.17 -3.10 -5.62
C ILE A 118 0.53 -2.09 -6.52
N THR A 119 0.75 -0.88 -6.03
CA THR A 119 1.65 0.07 -6.69
C THR A 119 3.08 -0.17 -6.23
N LYS A 120 4.03 0.20 -7.08
CA LYS A 120 5.44 0.23 -6.68
C LYS A 120 5.69 1.41 -5.74
N GLY A 121 6.41 1.12 -4.66
CA GLY A 121 6.96 2.07 -3.71
C GLY A 121 8.10 2.91 -4.27
N THR A 122 8.82 3.59 -3.39
CA THR A 122 9.99 4.41 -3.74
C THR A 122 11.14 3.52 -4.21
N GLU A 123 11.90 3.96 -5.22
CA GLU A 123 12.98 3.16 -5.86
C GLU A 123 14.02 2.61 -4.86
N CYS A 124 14.21 3.26 -3.70
CA CYS A 124 15.16 2.81 -2.68
C CYS A 124 14.68 1.56 -1.92
N HIS A 125 13.37 1.34 -1.76
CA HIS A 125 12.83 0.24 -0.98
C HIS A 125 12.66 -1.05 -1.81
N THR A 126 12.43 -0.96 -3.12
CA THR A 126 11.63 -2.02 -3.77
C THR A 126 12.23 -2.77 -4.94
N HIS A 127 13.12 -2.24 -5.80
CA HIS A 127 13.53 -2.96 -7.04
C HIS A 127 12.36 -3.77 -7.67
N ASN A 128 12.38 -5.11 -7.60
CA ASN A 128 11.28 -6.02 -7.98
C ASN A 128 10.61 -6.77 -6.79
N VAL A 129 10.94 -6.42 -5.56
CA VAL A 129 10.48 -7.05 -4.31
C VAL A 129 8.98 -6.98 -4.16
N GLU A 130 8.34 -5.85 -4.45
CA GLU A 130 6.88 -5.76 -4.38
C GLU A 130 6.19 -6.57 -5.46
N THR A 131 6.86 -6.88 -6.57
CA THR A 131 6.35 -7.87 -7.53
C THR A 131 6.42 -9.29 -6.96
N TYR A 132 7.40 -9.59 -6.11
CA TYR A 132 7.41 -10.84 -5.37
C TYR A 132 6.29 -10.88 -4.31
N LEU A 133 6.08 -9.79 -3.56
CA LEU A 133 4.94 -9.67 -2.65
C LEU A 133 3.60 -9.81 -3.38
N ALA A 134 3.45 -9.20 -4.55
CA ALA A 134 2.26 -9.30 -5.39
C ALA A 134 1.90 -10.76 -5.71
N LYS A 135 2.90 -11.59 -6.01
CA LYS A 135 2.72 -13.05 -6.20
C LYS A 135 2.28 -13.75 -4.92
N LEU A 136 2.94 -13.46 -3.79
CA LEU A 136 2.65 -14.10 -2.50
C LEU A 136 1.21 -13.87 -2.02
N ILE A 137 0.65 -12.68 -2.29
CA ILE A 137 -0.70 -12.31 -1.86
C ILE A 137 -1.76 -12.47 -2.95
N GLY A 138 -1.39 -12.97 -4.14
CA GLY A 138 -2.32 -13.16 -5.25
C GLY A 138 -2.88 -11.86 -5.82
N ALA A 139 -2.07 -10.80 -5.87
CA ALA A 139 -2.46 -9.51 -6.43
C ALA A 139 -2.68 -9.59 -7.96
N GLN A 140 -3.44 -8.63 -8.49
CA GLN A 140 -3.82 -8.52 -9.89
C GLN A 140 -2.59 -8.52 -10.80
N ASP A 141 -2.62 -9.39 -11.80
CA ASP A 141 -1.52 -9.63 -12.76
C ASP A 141 -0.19 -10.05 -12.08
N GLU A 142 -0.22 -10.39 -10.78
CA GLU A 142 0.94 -10.85 -10.00
C GLU A 142 2.15 -9.90 -10.06
N VAL A 143 1.89 -8.59 -10.19
CA VAL A 143 2.93 -7.58 -10.38
C VAL A 143 2.60 -6.27 -9.68
N ALA A 144 3.62 -5.61 -9.13
CA ALA A 144 3.53 -4.24 -8.67
C ALA A 144 3.69 -3.28 -9.86
N ARG A 145 2.77 -2.32 -10.01
CA ARG A 145 2.79 -1.35 -11.11
C ARG A 145 3.20 0.03 -10.64
N GLU A 146 3.87 0.81 -11.49
CA GLU A 146 4.09 2.24 -11.21
C GLU A 146 2.77 2.98 -11.00
N LYS A 147 1.74 2.56 -11.73
CA LYS A 147 0.43 3.19 -11.74
C LYS A 147 -0.69 2.19 -11.96
N TRP A 148 -1.78 2.39 -11.25
CA TRP A 148 -3.08 1.77 -11.52
C TRP A 148 -4.10 2.83 -11.93
N LEU A 149 -4.89 2.53 -12.95
CA LEU A 149 -6.13 3.22 -13.26
C LEU A 149 -7.25 2.18 -13.14
N ILE A 150 -7.93 2.17 -12.00
CA ILE A 150 -8.93 1.14 -11.64
C ILE A 150 -10.31 1.76 -11.53
N ASN A 151 -11.34 0.97 -11.84
CA ASN A 151 -12.73 1.40 -11.70
C ASN A 151 -13.36 0.70 -10.50
N ILE A 152 -13.79 1.47 -9.51
CA ILE A 152 -14.48 0.98 -8.31
C ILE A 152 -15.90 1.54 -8.36
N HIS A 153 -16.88 0.68 -8.67
CA HIS A 153 -18.28 1.06 -8.79
C HIS A 153 -18.56 2.33 -9.63
N GLY A 154 -17.90 2.43 -10.79
CA GLY A 154 -18.06 3.56 -11.71
C GLY A 154 -17.20 4.78 -11.38
N CYS A 155 -16.44 4.73 -10.29
CA CYS A 155 -15.43 5.73 -9.93
C CYS A 155 -14.05 5.28 -10.43
N ALA A 156 -13.50 5.99 -11.40
CA ALA A 156 -12.13 5.85 -11.85
C ALA A 156 -11.17 6.41 -10.80
N VAL A 157 -10.24 5.56 -10.36
CA VAL A 157 -9.23 5.85 -9.35
C VAL A 157 -7.85 5.74 -9.99
N ASP A 158 -7.08 6.81 -9.89
CA ASP A 158 -5.67 6.89 -10.28
C ASP A 158 -4.79 6.70 -9.05
N ALA A 159 -4.10 5.57 -8.97
CA ALA A 159 -3.24 5.24 -7.85
C ALA A 159 -1.76 5.17 -8.26
N THR A 160 -0.92 5.86 -7.50
CA THR A 160 0.54 5.87 -7.58
C THR A 160 1.05 6.07 -6.16
N HIS A 161 2.15 5.44 -5.79
CA HIS A 161 2.70 5.61 -4.44
C HIS A 161 3.21 7.04 -4.20
N HIS A 162 4.14 7.49 -5.04
CA HIS A 162 4.93 8.68 -4.75
C HIS A 162 4.16 10.01 -4.92
N ILE A 163 4.37 10.93 -3.97
CA ILE A 163 4.00 12.35 -4.03
C ILE A 163 5.15 13.20 -3.49
N GLY A 164 5.22 14.47 -3.88
CA GLY A 164 6.14 15.41 -3.24
C GLY A 164 5.84 15.56 -1.74
N ALA A 165 6.87 15.45 -0.90
CA ALA A 165 6.79 15.71 0.53
C ALA A 165 7.43 17.07 0.88
N THR A 166 7.01 17.66 2.00
CA THR A 166 7.53 18.92 2.52
C THR A 166 7.59 18.86 4.04
N SER A 167 8.65 19.41 4.64
CA SER A 167 8.76 19.59 6.10
C SER A 167 8.03 20.84 6.61
N ARG A 168 7.49 21.66 5.70
CA ARG A 168 6.75 22.88 6.04
C ARG A 168 5.26 22.58 6.07
N ALA A 169 4.68 22.54 7.27
CA ALA A 169 3.27 22.18 7.50
C ALA A 169 2.28 22.98 6.62
N TYR A 170 2.52 24.29 6.46
CA TYR A 170 1.66 25.16 5.65
C TYR A 170 1.69 24.88 4.13
N LEU A 171 2.60 24.02 3.65
CA LEU A 171 2.69 23.61 2.25
C LEU A 171 2.15 22.19 2.00
N GLU A 172 1.77 21.42 3.04
CA GLU A 172 1.33 20.03 2.87
C GLU A 172 0.12 19.91 1.93
N ALA A 173 -0.86 20.82 2.06
CA ALA A 173 -2.02 20.85 1.18
C ALA A 173 -1.67 21.19 -0.27
N SER A 174 -0.61 21.97 -0.50
CA SER A 174 -0.17 22.34 -1.85
C SER A 174 0.35 21.13 -2.63
N ALA A 175 0.99 20.17 -1.97
CA ALA A 175 1.44 18.94 -2.62
C ALA A 175 0.27 18.14 -3.20
N LEU A 176 -0.85 18.06 -2.47
CA LEU A 176 -2.06 17.36 -2.90
C LEU A 176 -2.70 18.06 -4.11
N SER A 177 -2.86 19.39 -4.06
CA SER A 177 -3.48 20.16 -5.15
C SER A 177 -2.65 20.17 -6.42
N ILE A 178 -1.33 20.34 -6.31
CA ILE A 178 -0.39 20.28 -7.44
C ILE A 178 -0.45 18.90 -8.10
N THR A 179 -0.48 17.83 -7.31
CA THR A 179 -0.52 16.47 -7.84
C THR A 179 -1.84 16.19 -8.57
N LEU A 180 -2.97 16.60 -7.98
CA LEU A 180 -4.28 16.50 -8.62
C LEU A 180 -4.30 17.25 -9.96
N GLY A 181 -3.91 18.52 -9.95
CA GLY A 181 -3.92 19.38 -11.14
C GLY A 181 -3.03 18.85 -12.27
N ASN A 182 -1.80 18.44 -11.94
CA ASN A 182 -0.88 17.88 -12.92
C ASN A 182 -1.37 16.55 -13.49
N ALA A 183 -1.87 15.64 -12.65
CA ALA A 183 -2.34 14.33 -13.10
C ALA A 183 -3.57 14.46 -14.02
N ARG A 184 -4.51 15.34 -13.67
CA ARG A 184 -5.67 15.66 -14.52
C ARG A 184 -5.24 16.27 -15.85
N LEU A 185 -4.43 17.33 -15.82
CA LEU A 185 -3.98 18.04 -17.03
C LEU A 185 -3.18 17.12 -17.97
N ASN A 186 -2.31 16.28 -17.43
CA ASN A 186 -1.54 15.33 -18.22
C ASN A 186 -2.43 14.25 -18.83
N SER A 187 -3.47 13.79 -18.10
CA SER A 187 -4.44 12.83 -18.65
C SER A 187 -5.20 13.44 -19.84
N VAL A 188 -5.68 14.69 -19.71
CA VAL A 188 -6.36 15.41 -20.80
C VAL A 188 -5.43 15.60 -22.01
N ARG A 189 -4.19 16.07 -21.78
CA ARG A 189 -3.20 16.28 -22.85
C ARG A 189 -2.86 14.99 -23.60
N ALA A 190 -2.84 13.87 -22.91
CA ALA A 190 -2.57 12.55 -23.49
C ALA A 190 -3.81 11.88 -24.11
N GLY A 191 -5.01 12.49 -24.02
CA GLY A 191 -6.25 11.86 -24.44
C GLY A 191 -6.66 10.66 -23.57
N HIS A 192 -6.14 10.57 -22.35
CA HIS A 192 -6.47 9.52 -21.40
C HIS A 192 -7.70 9.89 -20.55
N PRO A 193 -8.46 8.89 -20.06
CA PRO A 193 -9.53 9.14 -19.10
C PRO A 193 -9.03 9.89 -17.87
N VAL A 194 -9.77 10.90 -17.45
CA VAL A 194 -9.51 11.65 -16.23
C VAL A 194 -10.15 10.90 -15.06
N ALA A 195 -9.33 10.52 -14.07
CA ALA A 195 -9.83 9.87 -12.87
C ALA A 195 -10.60 10.85 -11.98
N GLN A 196 -11.54 10.33 -11.18
CA GLN A 196 -12.29 11.10 -10.19
C GLN A 196 -11.55 11.15 -8.85
N VAL A 197 -10.82 10.08 -8.48
CA VAL A 197 -10.05 9.99 -7.25
C VAL A 197 -8.58 9.75 -7.57
N TYR A 198 -7.68 10.44 -6.87
CA TYR A 198 -6.24 10.26 -6.98
C TYR A 198 -5.68 9.84 -5.63
N LEU A 199 -5.06 8.67 -5.58
CA LEU A 199 -4.47 8.11 -4.37
C LEU A 199 -2.95 8.20 -4.45
N ARG A 200 -2.37 8.79 -3.40
CA ARG A 200 -0.93 8.99 -3.22
C ARG A 200 -0.55 8.73 -1.78
N ALA A 201 0.71 8.38 -1.53
CA ALA A 201 1.23 8.03 -0.23
C ALA A 201 2.63 8.63 -0.01
N HIS A 202 3.61 7.88 0.52
CA HIS A 202 5.03 8.27 0.68
C HIS A 202 5.32 9.35 1.74
N ARG A 203 4.45 10.34 1.91
CA ARG A 203 4.66 11.44 2.85
C ARG A 203 4.43 11.09 4.33
N HIS A 204 4.03 9.85 4.62
CA HIS A 204 3.74 9.33 5.97
C HIS A 204 2.76 10.20 6.80
N CYS A 205 1.89 10.95 6.13
CA CYS A 205 0.91 11.83 6.74
C CYS A 205 -0.41 11.74 5.97
N GLY A 206 -1.52 11.60 6.68
CA GLY A 206 -2.86 11.58 6.10
C GLY A 206 -3.30 12.95 5.60
N GLY A 207 -4.20 13.00 4.61
CA GLY A 207 -4.80 14.24 4.14
C GLY A 207 -5.66 14.06 2.90
N VAL A 208 -6.63 14.94 2.75
CA VAL A 208 -7.61 14.92 1.65
C VAL A 208 -7.67 16.32 1.06
N TYR A 209 -7.69 16.40 -0.27
CA TYR A 209 -7.87 17.63 -1.00
C TYR A 209 -8.96 17.44 -2.06
N SER A 210 -9.81 18.44 -2.21
CA SER A 210 -10.77 18.56 -3.30
C SER A 210 -10.72 19.98 -3.83
N ASP A 211 -10.76 20.13 -5.15
CA ASP A 211 -10.90 21.42 -5.83
C ASP A 211 -12.37 21.82 -6.03
N GLY A 212 -13.31 21.04 -5.50
CA GLY A 212 -14.76 21.27 -5.59
C GLY A 212 -15.40 20.82 -6.90
N SER A 213 -14.65 20.11 -7.75
CA SER A 213 -15.12 19.58 -9.05
C SER A 213 -15.31 18.07 -9.09
#